data_AF-A0A8T2WQB1-F1
#
_entry.id   AF-A0A8T2WQB1-F1
#
_cell.length_a   1.000
_cell.length_b   1.000
_cell.length_c   1.000
_cell.angle_alpha   90.00
_cell.angle_beta   90.00
_cell.angle_gamma   90.00
#
_symmetry.space_group_name_H-M   'P 1'
#
loop_
_entity.id
_entity.type
_entity.pdbx_description
1 polymer ?
#
loop_
_entity_poly.entity_id
_entity_poly.type
_entity_poly.pdbx_seq_one_letter_code
_entity_poly.pdbx_strand_id
1 'polypeptide(L)'
;MNPSFEGIVREVCNAQAEEVGFLNKPDEARHEVNLWAERKTRGLIKEVLPLLSVKRDPALILANALYFKGAWNQKLDVSKTRFRDFHLLNGKIVQVPSMTGVGGAASWVPNLWLRPKLRRES
;
A
#
# COMPACT_ATOMS: atom_id res chain seq x y z
N MET A 1 24.37 9.31 -12.32
CA MET A 1 23.00 9.69 -12.74
C MET A 1 22.98 11.19 -13.09
N ASN A 2 22.01 11.69 -13.86
CA ASN A 2 21.94 13.12 -14.22
C ASN A 2 21.52 13.95 -12.98
N PRO A 3 22.30 14.98 -12.54
CA PRO A 3 21.98 15.76 -11.35
C PRO A 3 20.62 16.49 -11.39
N SER A 4 20.17 16.91 -12.58
CA SER A 4 18.86 17.55 -12.73
C SER A 4 17.71 16.60 -12.44
N PHE A 5 17.87 15.31 -12.79
CA PHE A 5 16.87 14.29 -12.48
C PHE A 5 16.81 14.01 -10.97
N GLU A 6 17.95 13.93 -10.30
CA GLU A 6 18.01 13.75 -8.84
C GLU A 6 17.32 14.90 -8.08
N GLY A 7 17.53 16.14 -8.55
CA GLY A 7 16.86 17.32 -7.98
C GLY A 7 15.33 17.19 -8.03
N ILE A 8 14.77 16.84 -9.19
CA ILE A 8 13.32 16.68 -9.36
C ILE A 8 12.76 15.55 -8.48
N VAL A 9 13.43 14.39 -8.46
CA VAL A 9 12.99 13.24 -7.65
C VAL A 9 12.97 13.60 -6.16
N ARG A 10 13.95 14.36 -5.70
CA ARG A 10 14.04 14.79 -4.30
C ARG A 10 13.01 15.85 -3.95
N GLU A 11 12.87 16.88 -4.78
CA GLU A 11 12.07 18.07 -4.45
C GLU A 11 10.57 17.87 -4.71
N VAL A 12 10.22 17.22 -5.82
CA VAL A 12 8.83 17.06 -6.24
C VAL A 12 8.21 15.79 -5.69
N CYS A 13 8.95 14.68 -5.74
CA CYS A 13 8.44 13.37 -5.32
C CYS A 13 8.75 13.04 -3.86
N ASN A 14 9.54 13.88 -3.17
CA ASN A 14 10.06 13.62 -1.84
C ASN A 14 10.68 12.20 -1.73
N ALA A 15 11.35 11.79 -2.81
CA ALA A 15 11.88 10.45 -3.01
C ALA A 15 13.40 10.47 -3.03
N GLN A 16 14.00 9.29 -2.86
CA GLN A 16 15.44 9.10 -2.93
C GLN A 16 15.80 8.42 -4.25
N ALA A 17 16.92 8.84 -4.82
CA ALA A 17 17.52 8.27 -6.01
C ALA A 17 18.82 7.56 -5.60
N GLU A 18 18.95 6.28 -5.95
CA GLU A 18 20.13 5.46 -5.63
C GLU A 18 20.56 4.67 -6.87
N GLU A 19 21.88 4.54 -7.09
CA GLU A 19 22.43 3.65 -8.11
C GLU A 19 22.73 2.28 -7.48
N VAL A 20 22.20 1.22 -8.08
CA VAL A 20 22.40 -0.16 -7.61
C VAL A 20 22.86 -1.05 -8.78
N GLY A 21 23.69 -2.04 -8.49
CA GLY A 21 24.37 -2.85 -9.51
C GLY A 21 23.53 -3.98 -10.09
N PHE A 22 22.62 -3.71 -11.03
CA PHE A 22 21.71 -4.73 -11.55
C PHE A 22 22.34 -5.81 -12.45
N LEU A 23 23.30 -5.42 -13.31
CA LEU A 23 23.91 -6.31 -14.31
C LEU A 23 24.64 -7.49 -13.68
N ASN A 24 25.43 -7.19 -12.65
CA ASN A 24 26.30 -8.17 -12.02
C ASN A 24 25.68 -8.77 -10.76
N LYS A 25 24.72 -8.08 -10.13
CA LYS A 25 24.22 -8.44 -8.80
C LYS A 25 22.72 -8.15 -8.62
N PRO A 26 21.84 -8.76 -9.44
CA PRO A 26 20.40 -8.52 -9.38
C PRO A 26 19.77 -8.89 -8.03
N ASP A 27 20.26 -9.93 -7.37
CA ASP A 27 19.79 -10.34 -6.05
C ASP A 27 20.21 -9.37 -4.94
N GLU A 28 21.38 -8.74 -5.04
CA GLU A 28 21.82 -7.70 -4.10
C GLU A 28 20.96 -6.44 -4.26
N ALA A 29 20.75 -5.99 -5.50
CA ALA A 29 19.86 -4.85 -5.79
C ALA A 29 18.41 -5.10 -5.29
N ARG A 30 17.89 -6.32 -5.50
CA ARG A 30 16.58 -6.74 -4.94
C ARG A 30 16.59 -6.64 -3.41
N HIS A 31 17.65 -7.13 -2.77
CA HIS A 31 17.78 -7.11 -1.32
C HIS A 31 17.84 -5.68 -0.76
N GLU A 32 18.60 -4.79 -1.40
CA GLU A 32 18.70 -3.38 -1.02
C GLU A 32 17.34 -2.65 -1.06
N VAL A 33 16.56 -2.86 -2.12
CA VAL A 33 15.20 -2.27 -2.23
C VAL A 33 14.27 -2.83 -1.16
N ASN A 34 14.32 -4.13 -0.89
CA ASN A 34 13.52 -4.75 0.18
C ASN A 34 13.92 -4.24 1.57
N LEU A 35 15.22 -4.11 1.86
CA LEU A 35 15.73 -3.52 3.10
C LEU A 35 15.35 -2.03 3.23
N TRP A 36 15.35 -1.28 2.13
CA TRP A 36 14.85 0.09 2.11
C TRP A 36 13.37 0.14 2.51
N ALA A 37 12.52 -0.68 1.91
CA ALA A 37 11.09 -0.72 2.23
C ALA A 37 10.84 -1.16 3.67
N GLU A 38 11.57 -2.16 4.16
CA GLU A 38 11.50 -2.63 5.54
C GLU A 38 11.84 -1.51 6.51
N ARG A 39 12.95 -0.79 6.29
CA ARG A 39 13.35 0.35 7.13
C ARG A 39 12.32 1.49 7.09
N LYS A 40 11.86 1.88 5.90
CA LYS A 40 10.88 2.98 5.73
C LYS A 40 9.51 2.64 6.33
N THR A 41 9.16 1.36 6.41
CA THR A 41 7.90 0.89 6.99
C THR A 41 8.03 0.31 8.39
N ARG A 42 9.18 0.51 9.07
CA ARG A 42 9.42 0.02 10.43
C ARG A 42 9.21 -1.50 10.58
N GLY A 43 9.64 -2.28 9.59
CA GLY A 43 9.57 -3.74 9.61
C GLY A 43 8.27 -4.34 9.07
N LEU A 44 7.32 -3.52 8.60
CA LEU A 44 5.97 -3.98 8.26
C LEU A 44 5.83 -4.48 6.82
N ILE A 45 6.60 -3.91 5.88
CA ILE A 45 6.71 -4.38 4.50
C ILE A 45 8.14 -4.88 4.29
N LYS A 46 8.31 -6.21 4.33
CA LYS A 46 9.63 -6.86 4.24
C LYS A 46 10.04 -7.23 2.82
N GLU A 47 9.06 -7.41 1.94
CA GLU A 47 9.28 -7.83 0.56
C GLU A 47 8.35 -7.07 -0.37
N VAL A 48 8.91 -6.09 -1.09
CA VAL A 48 8.27 -5.38 -2.22
C VAL A 48 8.68 -5.98 -3.55
N LEU A 49 9.89 -6.52 -3.63
CA LEU A 49 10.42 -7.22 -4.80
C LEU A 49 10.58 -8.72 -4.48
N PRO A 50 9.68 -9.57 -5.02
CA PRO A 50 9.77 -11.02 -4.87
C PRO A 50 11.08 -11.60 -5.42
N LEU A 51 11.42 -12.81 -5.00
CA LEU A 51 12.49 -13.59 -5.65
C LEU A 51 12.34 -13.61 -7.18
N LEU A 52 13.47 -13.49 -7.89
CA LEU A 52 13.56 -13.50 -9.35
C LEU A 52 12.83 -12.35 -10.07
N SER A 53 12.30 -11.34 -9.35
CA SER A 53 11.65 -10.17 -9.96
C SER A 53 12.63 -9.18 -10.60
N VAL A 54 13.88 -9.15 -10.11
CA VAL A 54 14.96 -8.33 -10.67
C VAL A 54 15.80 -9.20 -11.60
N LYS A 55 15.88 -8.80 -12.87
CA LYS A 55 16.71 -9.47 -13.89
C LYS A 55 18.06 -8.76 -13.99
N ARG A 56 18.94 -9.22 -14.88
CA ARG A 56 20.25 -8.58 -15.11
C ARG A 56 20.15 -7.25 -15.85
N ASP A 57 19.09 -7.01 -16.62
CA ASP A 57 18.96 -5.78 -17.44
C ASP A 57 17.73 -4.90 -17.09
N PRO A 58 17.54 -4.49 -15.83
CA PRO A 58 16.54 -3.50 -15.47
C PRO A 58 17.15 -2.10 -15.64
N ALA A 59 16.52 -1.28 -16.47
CA ALA A 59 16.94 0.10 -16.70
C ALA A 59 16.64 1.01 -15.49
N LEU A 60 15.61 0.70 -14.69
CA LEU A 60 15.16 1.47 -13.54
C LEU A 60 14.21 0.66 -12.66
N ILE A 61 14.30 0.83 -11.34
CA ILE A 61 13.28 0.37 -10.38
C ILE A 61 12.67 1.59 -9.71
N LEU A 62 11.33 1.72 -9.80
CA LEU A 62 10.57 2.68 -9.01
C LEU A 62 9.85 1.92 -7.89
N ALA A 63 10.27 2.13 -6.65
CA ALA A 63 9.70 1.48 -5.47
C ALA A 63 8.94 2.49 -4.61
N ASN A 64 7.75 2.11 -4.14
CA ASN A 64 6.97 2.85 -3.16
C ASN A 64 6.42 1.88 -2.11
N ALA A 65 6.46 2.26 -0.85
CA ALA A 65 5.96 1.47 0.27
C ALA A 65 5.21 2.40 1.25
N LEU A 66 3.92 2.14 1.44
CA LEU A 66 3.05 2.92 2.31
C LEU A 66 2.40 2.00 3.34
N TYR A 67 2.52 2.38 4.62
CA TYR A 67 1.83 1.73 5.73
C TYR A 67 0.96 2.74 6.46
N PHE A 68 -0.28 2.35 6.77
CA PHE A 68 -1.21 3.17 7.54
C PHE A 68 -1.69 2.44 8.80
N LYS A 69 -1.61 3.13 9.93
CA LYS A 69 -2.16 2.70 11.22
C LYS A 69 -3.03 3.80 11.80
N GLY A 70 -4.32 3.73 11.54
CA GLY A 70 -5.33 4.62 12.11
C GLY A 70 -6.00 4.00 13.32
N ALA A 71 -6.26 4.81 14.35
CA ALA A 71 -7.23 4.46 15.39
C ALA A 71 -8.63 4.87 14.92
N TRP A 72 -9.62 4.02 15.13
CA TRP A 72 -11.01 4.40 14.93
C TRP A 72 -11.38 5.56 15.87
N ASN A 73 -12.06 6.57 15.33
CA ASN A 73 -12.61 7.65 16.15
C ASN A 73 -13.62 7.12 17.17
N GLN A 74 -14.51 6.23 16.74
CA GLN A 74 -15.37 5.44 17.61
C GLN A 74 -14.82 4.02 17.71
N LYS A 75 -14.21 3.69 18.85
CA LYS A 75 -13.66 2.35 19.09
C LYS A 75 -14.78 1.32 19.21
N LEU A 76 -14.53 0.15 18.64
CA LEU A 76 -15.41 -1.01 18.75
C LEU A 76 -15.08 -1.77 20.04
N ASP A 77 -16.12 -2.21 20.74
CA ASP A 77 -15.97 -3.02 21.96
C ASP A 77 -15.54 -4.45 21.59
N VAL A 78 -14.30 -4.79 21.91
CA VAL A 78 -13.69 -6.09 21.60
C VAL A 78 -14.48 -7.23 22.24
N SER A 79 -15.11 -7.01 23.40
CA SER A 79 -15.92 -8.01 24.10
C SER A 79 -17.18 -8.42 23.32
N LYS A 80 -17.57 -7.65 22.29
CA LYS A 80 -18.69 -7.93 21.39
C LYS A 80 -18.27 -8.62 20.09
N THR A 81 -16.98 -8.85 19.89
CA THR A 81 -16.48 -9.63 18.74
C THR A 81 -16.97 -11.07 18.83
N ARG A 82 -17.62 -11.58 17.78
CA ARG A 82 -18.13 -12.96 17.73
C ARG A 82 -17.76 -13.60 16.40
N PHE A 83 -17.53 -14.91 16.39
CA PHE A 83 -17.41 -15.66 15.15
C PHE A 83 -18.75 -15.65 14.41
N ARG A 84 -18.71 -15.33 13.11
CA ARG A 84 -19.85 -15.33 12.21
C ARG A 84 -19.43 -15.86 10.84
N ASP A 85 -20.41 -16.31 10.07
CA ASP A 85 -20.20 -16.75 8.69
C ASP A 85 -19.74 -15.58 7.80
N PHE A 86 -18.67 -15.83 7.04
CA PHE A 86 -18.20 -14.99 5.95
C PHE A 86 -18.28 -15.78 4.65
N HIS A 87 -18.98 -15.23 3.67
CA HIS A 87 -19.19 -15.85 2.37
C HIS A 87 -18.08 -15.42 1.41
N LEU A 88 -17.23 -16.36 1.02
CA LEU A 88 -16.17 -16.13 0.04
C LEU A 88 -16.75 -16.03 -1.38
N LEU A 89 -16.00 -15.39 -2.28
CA LEU A 89 -16.40 -15.23 -3.68
C LEU A 89 -16.61 -16.56 -4.42
N ASN A 90 -15.96 -17.64 -3.96
CA ASN A 90 -16.11 -18.99 -4.49
C ASN A 90 -17.30 -19.76 -3.87
N GLY A 91 -18.16 -19.11 -3.09
CA GLY A 91 -19.32 -19.70 -2.45
C GLY A 91 -19.03 -20.47 -1.14
N LYS A 92 -17.77 -20.66 -0.77
CA LYS A 92 -17.41 -21.30 0.51
C LYS A 92 -17.71 -20.37 1.69
N ILE A 93 -18.15 -20.95 2.79
CA ILE A 93 -18.37 -20.25 4.06
C ILE A 93 -17.19 -20.51 4.99
N VAL A 94 -16.69 -19.46 5.63
CA VAL A 94 -15.67 -19.53 6.68
C VAL A 94 -16.11 -18.73 7.90
N GLN A 95 -15.75 -19.19 9.10
CA GLN A 95 -16.05 -18.47 10.34
C GLN A 95 -14.93 -17.47 10.65
N VAL A 96 -15.29 -16.19 10.80
CA VAL A 96 -14.32 -15.12 11.11
C VAL A 96 -14.76 -14.28 12.31
N PRO A 97 -13.82 -13.78 13.14
CA PRO A 97 -14.12 -12.83 14.21
C PRO A 97 -14.70 -11.54 13.61
N SER A 98 -16.00 -11.32 13.81
CA SER A 98 -16.71 -10.15 13.30
C SER A 98 -16.98 -9.17 14.43
N MET A 99 -16.56 -7.92 14.23
CA MET A 99 -16.78 -6.84 15.18
C MET A 99 -18.17 -6.22 14.96
N THR A 100 -18.79 -5.73 16.04
CA THR A 100 -20.08 -5.03 15.97
C THR A 100 -20.00 -3.73 16.75
N GLY A 101 -20.51 -2.64 16.19
CA GLY A 101 -20.60 -1.33 16.85
C GLY A 101 -21.87 -0.60 16.44
N VAL A 102 -22.34 0.28 17.30
CA VAL A 102 -23.46 1.18 16.99
C VAL A 102 -22.87 2.47 16.41
N GLY A 103 -22.42 2.41 15.17
CA GLY A 103 -22.04 3.60 14.40
C GLY A 103 -23.28 4.15 13.70
N GLY A 104 -23.50 5.46 13.74
CA GLY A 104 -24.59 6.11 12.98
C GLY A 104 -24.56 5.61 11.54
N ALA A 105 -25.69 5.07 11.06
CA ALA A 105 -25.78 4.50 9.73
C ALA A 105 -25.20 5.49 8.72
N ALA A 106 -24.18 5.07 7.97
CA ALA A 106 -23.83 5.78 6.76
C ALA A 106 -25.12 5.83 5.92
N SER A 107 -25.67 7.02 5.72
CA SER A 107 -26.90 7.21 4.97
C SER A 107 -26.71 6.55 3.62
N TRP A 108 -27.52 5.54 3.33
CA TRP A 108 -27.49 4.89 2.03
C TRP A 108 -27.91 5.92 0.98
N VAL A 109 -26.97 6.34 0.13
CA VAL A 109 -27.25 7.21 -1.00
C VAL A 109 -27.23 6.35 -2.26
N PRO A 110 -28.39 5.95 -2.81
CA PRO A 110 -28.42 5.33 -4.12
C PRO A 110 -27.86 6.29 -5.16
N ASN A 111 -27.14 5.75 -6.15
CA ASN A 111 -26.68 6.48 -7.34
C ASN A 111 -25.63 7.59 -7.11
N LEU A 112 -24.81 7.50 -6.05
CA LEU A 112 -23.72 8.47 -5.80
C LEU A 112 -22.72 8.58 -6.98
N TRP A 113 -22.62 7.54 -7.81
CA TRP A 113 -21.78 7.49 -9.01
C TRP A 113 -22.38 8.17 -10.26
N LEU A 114 -23.66 8.55 -10.25
CA LEU A 114 -24.33 9.17 -11.40
C LEU A 114 -24.32 10.71 -11.37
N ARG A 115 -23.62 11.35 -10.42
CA ARG A 115 -23.50 12.81 -10.41
C ARG A 115 -22.39 13.24 -11.38
N PRO A 116 -22.69 13.99 -12.44
CA PRO A 116 -21.66 14.64 -13.24
C PRO A 116 -20.87 15.57 -12.32
N LYS A 117 -19.53 15.46 -12.33
CA LYS A 117 -18.67 16.45 -11.68
C LYS A 117 -18.92 17.79 -12.35
N LEU A 118 -19.69 18.67 -11.72
CA LEU A 118 -19.76 20.07 -12.11
C LEU A 118 -18.37 20.67 -11.89
N ARG A 119 -17.64 20.84 -12.99
CA ARG A 119 -16.42 21.63 -13.09
C ARG A 119 -16.79 23.07 -12.71
N ARG A 120 -16.25 23.57 -11.61
CA ARG A 120 -16.13 25.02 -11.39
C ARG A 120 -14.71 25.41 -11.75
N GLU A 121 -14.57 26.03 -12.92
CA GLU A 121 -13.46 26.91 -13.23
C GLU A 121 -13.74 28.26 -12.55
N SER A 122 -12.73 28.79 -11.86
CA SER A 122 -12.44 30.22 -11.71
C SER A 122 -11.00 30.37 -11.29
#